data_AF-A0A7S2NF78-F1
#
_entry.id   AF-A0A7S2NF78-F1
#
_cell.length_a   1.000
_cell.length_b   1.000
_cell.length_c   1.000
_cell.angle_alpha   90.00
_cell.angle_beta   90.00
_cell.angle_gamma   90.00
#
_symmetry.space_group_name_H-M   'P 1'
#
loop_
_entity.id
_entity.type
_entity.pdbx_description
1 polymer ?
#
loop_
_entity_poly.entity_id
_entity_poly.type
_entity_poly.pdbx_seq_one_letter_code
_entity_poly.pdbx_strand_id
1 'polypeptide(L)'
;RQAGIRPAMQSGSEDEQSSSEGEGTDKFIEQHHCTDPLCSVVFWVAVAAFVYVFGWGVAHGSLAKLTHGLDRNGQLCGVSPAVADKPFLYYCPDEWEVWNWTLDVDDDRPICLSACPEGPNASTPITVDCPHGDKAPYATTKVAQWYCLPAKSKFSQATVQLASEIDTWSTSLSNGMLGVSKSWPIMLMTVVVAVILGYVYLCLLRAIAKGLI
;
A
#
# COMPACT_ATOMS: atom_id res chain seq x y z
N ARG A 1 31.95 -76.18 1.90
CA ARG A 1 31.75 -74.88 2.58
C ARG A 1 30.29 -74.49 2.38
N GLN A 2 29.55 -74.42 3.51
CA GLN A 2 28.20 -73.86 3.73
C GLN A 2 27.04 -74.52 2.93
N ALA A 3 26.16 -75.38 3.48
CA ALA A 3 25.19 -75.22 4.60
C ALA A 3 24.25 -74.02 4.37
N GLY A 4 22.93 -74.08 4.36
CA GLY A 4 21.96 -75.12 4.69
C GLY A 4 20.68 -74.44 5.22
N ILE A 5 19.51 -74.85 4.70
CA ILE A 5 18.19 -74.89 5.35
C ILE A 5 17.44 -73.54 5.59
N ARG A 6 16.25 -73.45 4.96
CA ARG A 6 15.15 -72.52 5.30
C ARG A 6 14.37 -73.03 6.52
N PRO A 7 13.78 -72.13 7.33
CA PRO A 7 12.37 -72.26 7.69
C PRO A 7 11.61 -70.93 7.44
N ALA A 8 10.44 -70.93 6.78
CA ALA A 8 9.11 -71.27 7.30
C ALA A 8 8.67 -70.33 8.44
N MET A 9 8.04 -69.21 8.07
CA MET A 9 7.34 -68.31 8.98
C MET A 9 5.88 -68.79 9.05
N GLN A 10 5.51 -69.29 10.23
CA GLN A 10 4.28 -70.01 10.53
C GLN A 10 3.21 -69.05 11.09
N SER A 11 2.04 -69.09 10.46
CA SER A 11 0.68 -69.14 11.04
C SER A 11 0.41 -68.43 12.37
N GLY A 12 -0.49 -67.44 12.31
CA GLY A 12 -1.25 -66.91 13.44
C GLY A 12 -2.60 -66.35 12.96
N SER A 13 -3.48 -67.24 12.52
CA SER A 13 -4.95 -67.15 12.61
C SER A 13 -5.33 -67.45 14.08
N GLU A 14 -6.41 -67.03 14.73
CA GLU A 14 -7.80 -66.71 14.38
C GLU A 14 -8.37 -65.78 15.49
N ASP A 15 -9.25 -64.86 15.08
CA ASP A 15 -10.56 -64.51 15.68
C ASP A 15 -10.70 -64.20 17.17
N GLU A 16 -11.08 -62.94 17.47
CA GLU A 16 -12.19 -62.70 18.40
C GLU A 16 -13.06 -61.52 17.92
N GLN A 17 -14.21 -61.93 17.40
CA GLN A 17 -15.38 -61.17 17.05
C GLN A 17 -16.00 -60.63 18.35
N SER A 18 -15.89 -59.32 18.62
CA SER A 18 -16.72 -58.66 19.63
C SER A 18 -17.59 -57.62 18.95
N SER A 19 -18.68 -58.13 18.41
CA SER A 19 -19.91 -57.42 18.15
C SER A 19 -20.42 -56.85 19.47
N SER A 20 -20.14 -55.57 19.74
CA SER A 20 -20.98 -54.80 20.66
C SER A 20 -21.80 -53.85 19.82
N GLU A 21 -23.09 -54.21 19.71
CA GLU A 21 -24.19 -53.34 19.33
C GLU A 21 -24.16 -52.08 20.22
N GLY A 22 -23.45 -51.06 19.73
CA GLY A 22 -23.64 -49.66 20.10
C GLY A 22 -24.67 -49.03 19.18
N GLU A 23 -25.88 -49.55 19.25
CA GLU A 23 -27.10 -49.04 18.63
C GLU A 23 -27.33 -47.59 19.14
N GLY A 24 -26.96 -46.57 18.36
CA GLY A 24 -27.24 -45.18 18.79
C GLY A 24 -26.56 -43.99 18.10
N THR A 25 -25.76 -44.14 17.04
CA THR A 25 -25.10 -42.99 16.40
C THR A 25 -25.45 -42.73 14.93
N ASP A 26 -26.36 -43.50 14.32
CA ASP A 26 -26.70 -43.37 12.88
C ASP A 26 -27.87 -42.41 12.57
N LYS A 27 -28.37 -41.66 13.56
CA LYS A 27 -29.46 -40.68 13.36
C LYS A 27 -29.02 -39.20 13.38
N PHE A 28 -27.73 -38.90 13.24
CA PHE A 28 -27.27 -37.51 13.06
C PHE A 28 -26.84 -37.19 11.63
N ILE A 29 -26.96 -38.14 10.68
CA ILE A 29 -26.89 -37.87 9.24
C ILE A 29 -28.27 -37.35 8.79
N GLU A 30 -28.78 -36.34 9.48
CA GLU A 30 -30.11 -35.78 9.26
C GLU A 30 -29.95 -34.41 8.60
N GLN A 31 -30.27 -34.39 7.31
CA GLN A 31 -30.59 -33.24 6.46
C GLN A 31 -29.79 -31.95 6.75
N HIS A 32 -28.58 -31.88 6.20
CA HIS A 32 -27.88 -30.60 6.02
C HIS A 32 -28.66 -29.76 5.00
N HIS A 33 -29.64 -28.98 5.48
CA HIS A 33 -30.25 -27.93 4.67
C HIS A 33 -29.15 -26.94 4.29
N CYS A 34 -28.84 -26.92 3.00
CA CYS A 34 -27.81 -26.12 2.36
C CYS A 34 -28.00 -24.65 2.74
N THR A 35 -27.26 -24.18 3.74
CA THR A 35 -27.20 -22.79 4.20
C THR A 35 -26.35 -21.89 3.28
N ASP A 36 -25.82 -22.46 2.19
CA ASP A 36 -25.01 -21.77 1.19
C ASP A 36 -25.69 -20.63 0.42
N PRO A 37 -26.98 -20.67 0.01
CA PRO A 37 -27.49 -19.68 -0.93
C PRO A 37 -27.55 -18.27 -0.31
N LEU A 38 -27.94 -18.14 0.96
CA LEU A 38 -27.95 -16.84 1.64
C LEU A 38 -26.52 -16.32 1.88
N CYS A 39 -25.61 -17.20 2.28
CA CYS A 39 -24.20 -16.87 2.53
C CYS A 39 -23.49 -16.44 1.23
N SER A 40 -23.81 -17.14 0.14
CA SER A 40 -23.36 -16.81 -1.22
C SER A 40 -23.84 -15.42 -1.63
N VAL A 41 -25.11 -15.08 -1.39
CA VAL A 41 -25.65 -13.74 -1.71
C VAL A 41 -24.90 -12.64 -0.97
N VAL A 42 -24.66 -12.78 0.35
CA VAL A 42 -23.92 -11.78 1.13
C VAL A 42 -22.48 -11.63 0.63
N PHE A 43 -21.81 -12.74 0.32
CA PHE A 43 -20.46 -12.72 -0.25
C PHE A 43 -20.42 -11.96 -1.59
N TRP A 44 -21.35 -12.24 -2.50
CA TRP A 44 -21.42 -11.56 -3.80
C TRP A 44 -21.70 -10.07 -3.68
N VAL A 45 -22.56 -9.65 -2.73
CA VAL A 45 -22.79 -8.23 -2.45
C VAL A 45 -21.51 -7.54 -1.97
N ALA A 46 -20.74 -8.19 -1.08
CA ALA A 46 -19.47 -7.65 -0.60
C ALA A 46 -18.43 -7.54 -1.74
N VAL A 47 -18.32 -8.56 -2.60
CA VAL A 47 -17.44 -8.53 -3.77
C VAL A 47 -17.86 -7.42 -4.73
N ALA A 48 -19.15 -7.26 -5.01
CA ALA A 48 -19.66 -6.20 -5.87
C ALA A 48 -19.35 -4.79 -5.31
N ALA A 49 -19.52 -4.59 -4.00
CA ALA A 49 -19.17 -3.34 -3.34
C ALA A 49 -17.65 -3.05 -3.42
N PHE A 50 -16.81 -4.06 -3.23
CA PHE A 50 -15.35 -3.91 -3.36
C PHE A 50 -14.95 -3.53 -4.80
N VAL A 51 -15.48 -4.24 -5.80
CA VAL A 51 -15.22 -3.95 -7.22
C VAL A 51 -15.69 -2.54 -7.58
N TYR A 52 -16.83 -2.11 -7.07
CA TYR A 52 -17.34 -0.75 -7.27
C TYR A 52 -16.40 0.30 -6.69
N VAL A 53 -16.01 0.18 -5.42
CA VAL A 53 -15.11 1.14 -4.75
C VAL A 53 -13.74 1.16 -5.43
N PHE A 54 -13.20 -0.01 -5.78
CA PHE A 54 -11.93 -0.13 -6.48
C PHE A 54 -12.00 0.53 -7.87
N GLY A 55 -13.03 0.20 -8.66
CA GLY A 55 -13.25 0.80 -9.98
C GLY A 55 -13.43 2.32 -9.91
N TRP A 56 -14.15 2.81 -8.89
CA TRP A 56 -14.30 4.24 -8.63
C TRP A 56 -12.95 4.90 -8.33
N GLY A 57 -12.14 4.26 -7.47
CA GLY A 57 -10.79 4.71 -7.13
C GLY A 57 -9.84 4.74 -8.32
N VAL A 58 -9.92 3.78 -9.23
CA VAL A 58 -9.13 3.78 -10.47
C VAL A 58 -9.62 4.83 -11.46
N ALA A 59 -10.94 5.04 -11.57
CA ALA A 59 -11.53 5.99 -12.52
C ALA A 59 -11.31 7.45 -12.11
N HIS A 60 -11.31 7.75 -10.81
CA HIS A 60 -11.18 9.12 -10.29
C HIS A 60 -9.84 9.39 -9.60
N GLY A 61 -9.07 8.35 -9.31
CA GLY A 61 -7.74 8.45 -8.73
C GLY A 61 -6.71 8.81 -9.78
N SER A 62 -6.01 9.92 -9.58
CA SER A 62 -4.86 10.28 -10.41
C SER A 62 -3.59 9.67 -9.82
N LEU A 63 -3.14 8.51 -10.35
CA LEU A 63 -1.85 7.92 -9.98
C LEU A 63 -0.67 8.89 -10.19
N ALA A 64 -0.83 9.86 -11.08
CA ALA A 64 0.13 10.92 -11.30
C ALA A 64 0.51 11.67 -10.01
N LYS A 65 -0.40 11.77 -9.01
CA LYS A 65 -0.12 12.39 -7.71
C LYS A 65 0.96 11.70 -6.90
N LEU A 66 1.24 10.42 -7.18
CA LEU A 66 2.30 9.66 -6.54
C LEU A 66 3.65 9.77 -7.26
N THR A 67 3.63 10.11 -8.55
CA THR A 67 4.84 10.12 -9.38
C THR A 67 5.36 11.51 -9.69
N HIS A 68 4.50 12.54 -9.61
CA HIS A 68 4.84 13.93 -9.88
C HIS A 68 4.73 14.78 -8.62
N GLY A 69 5.56 15.81 -8.55
CA GLY A 69 5.49 16.84 -7.52
C GLY A 69 4.24 17.71 -7.64
N LEU A 70 3.82 18.27 -6.50
CA LEU A 70 2.82 19.33 -6.41
C LEU A 70 3.54 20.66 -6.21
N ASP A 71 3.18 21.69 -6.98
CA ASP A 71 3.63 23.04 -6.69
C ASP A 71 2.89 23.64 -5.48
N ARG A 72 3.32 24.84 -5.07
CA ARG A 72 2.66 25.65 -4.03
C ARG A 72 1.16 25.87 -4.25
N ASN A 73 0.69 25.87 -5.50
CA ASN A 73 -0.72 26.08 -5.85
C ASN A 73 -1.51 24.75 -5.90
N GLY A 74 -0.91 23.64 -5.50
CA GLY A 74 -1.50 22.30 -5.58
C GLY A 74 -1.64 21.80 -7.02
N GLN A 75 -0.93 22.40 -7.98
CA GLN A 75 -0.87 21.96 -9.36
C GLN A 75 0.18 20.87 -9.50
N LEU A 76 -0.18 19.85 -10.26
CA LEU A 76 0.69 18.72 -10.53
C LEU A 76 1.64 19.02 -11.69
N CYS A 77 2.95 19.09 -11.42
CA CYS A 77 3.97 19.41 -12.42
C CYS A 77 3.88 18.44 -13.61
N GLY A 78 3.83 18.98 -14.84
CA GLY A 78 3.74 18.19 -16.08
C GLY A 78 2.35 17.63 -16.41
N VAL A 79 1.35 17.79 -15.53
CA VAL A 79 0.01 17.20 -15.72
C VAL A 79 -1.10 18.25 -15.68
N SER A 80 -1.03 19.19 -14.75
CA SER A 80 -2.07 20.23 -14.64
C SER A 80 -1.95 21.23 -15.79
N PRO A 81 -3.05 21.75 -16.36
CA PRO A 81 -3.02 22.57 -17.58
C PRO A 81 -2.11 23.82 -17.48
N ALA A 82 -1.98 24.40 -16.29
CA ALA A 82 -1.16 25.58 -16.04
C ALA A 82 0.36 25.30 -16.00
N VAL A 83 0.75 24.04 -15.81
CA VAL A 83 2.15 23.60 -15.63
C VAL A 83 2.47 22.35 -16.44
N ALA A 84 1.72 22.10 -17.52
CA ALA A 84 1.87 20.90 -18.35
C ALA A 84 3.25 20.83 -19.05
N ASP A 85 3.81 22.00 -19.36
CA ASP A 85 5.14 22.22 -19.94
C ASP A 85 6.27 22.22 -18.89
N LYS A 86 5.93 22.05 -17.61
CA LYS A 86 6.87 22.13 -16.48
C LYS A 86 6.87 20.83 -15.68
N PRO A 87 7.52 19.76 -16.16
CA PRO A 87 7.43 18.43 -15.55
C PRO A 87 8.30 18.26 -14.30
N PHE A 88 9.23 19.18 -14.01
CA PHE A 88 10.16 19.02 -12.91
C PHE A 88 9.73 19.81 -11.67
N LEU A 89 9.83 19.22 -10.48
CA LEU A 89 9.66 19.94 -9.21
C LEU A 89 11.01 20.49 -8.74
N TYR A 90 11.04 21.78 -8.40
CA TYR A 90 12.19 22.47 -7.85
C TYR A 90 11.80 23.15 -6.53
N TYR A 91 12.75 23.18 -5.60
CA TYR A 91 12.54 23.77 -4.30
C TYR A 91 13.31 25.08 -4.19
N CYS A 92 12.65 26.13 -3.72
CA CYS A 92 13.26 27.44 -3.61
C CYS A 92 14.22 27.49 -2.41
N PRO A 93 15.38 28.15 -2.51
CA PRO A 93 16.23 28.37 -1.35
C PRO A 93 15.56 29.39 -0.41
N ASP A 94 15.35 29.04 0.85
CA ASP A 94 14.83 29.99 1.85
C ASP A 94 15.97 30.85 2.39
N GLU A 95 17.11 30.24 2.75
CA GLU A 95 18.34 30.90 3.16
C GLU A 95 19.58 30.30 2.46
N TRP A 96 20.52 31.18 2.09
CA TRP A 96 21.76 30.78 1.42
C TRP A 96 22.96 31.38 2.14
N GLU A 97 23.62 30.55 2.95
CA GLU A 97 24.89 30.94 3.57
C GLU A 97 26.05 30.43 2.72
N VAL A 98 26.62 31.32 1.91
CA VAL A 98 27.75 31.03 1.00
C VAL A 98 28.95 30.42 1.75
N TRP A 99 29.17 30.82 3.01
CA TRP A 99 30.38 30.47 3.76
C TRP A 99 30.32 29.09 4.43
N ASN A 100 29.13 28.60 4.75
CA ASN A 100 28.93 27.32 5.43
C ASN A 100 28.50 26.18 4.49
N TRP A 101 28.30 26.48 3.20
CA TRP A 101 27.74 25.53 2.22
C TRP A 101 26.42 24.90 2.68
N THR A 102 25.70 25.62 3.54
CA THR A 102 24.36 25.28 3.99
C THR A 102 23.37 25.92 3.04
N LEU A 103 22.57 25.06 2.41
CA LEU A 103 21.45 25.44 1.58
C LEU A 103 20.21 25.03 2.36
N ASP A 104 19.49 26.02 2.87
CA ASP A 104 18.17 25.78 3.44
C ASP A 104 17.12 25.93 2.34
N VAL A 105 16.23 24.98 2.27
CA VAL A 105 15.31 24.81 1.15
C VAL A 105 13.90 24.89 1.69
N ASP A 106 13.10 25.73 1.06
CA ASP A 106 11.68 25.85 1.34
C ASP A 106 10.93 24.64 0.74
N ASP A 107 10.62 23.67 1.58
CA ASP A 107 9.87 22.46 1.28
C ASP A 107 8.35 22.72 1.17
N ASP A 108 7.86 23.77 1.82
CA ASP A 108 6.46 24.18 1.84
C ASP A 108 6.00 24.79 0.51
N ARG A 109 6.92 25.40 -0.26
CA ARG A 109 6.57 26.17 -1.48
C ARG A 109 7.41 25.79 -2.70
N PRO A 110 7.40 24.53 -3.13
CA PRO A 110 8.07 24.13 -4.35
C PRO A 110 7.34 24.68 -5.59
N ILE A 111 8.07 24.71 -6.70
CA ILE A 111 7.61 25.25 -7.98
C ILE A 111 7.92 24.26 -9.11
N CYS A 112 7.09 24.29 -10.16
CA CYS A 112 7.34 23.48 -11.35
C CYS A 112 8.28 24.22 -12.32
N LEU A 113 9.24 23.50 -12.91
CA LEU A 113 10.17 23.97 -13.93
C LEU A 113 10.10 23.11 -15.20
N SER A 114 10.40 23.74 -16.34
CA SER A 114 10.55 23.07 -17.64
C SER A 114 11.88 22.33 -17.77
N ALA A 115 12.92 22.78 -17.07
CA ALA A 115 14.22 22.13 -17.00
C ALA A 115 14.90 22.41 -15.65
N CYS A 116 15.62 21.41 -15.12
CA CYS A 116 16.45 21.59 -13.94
C CYS A 116 17.66 22.48 -14.26
N PRO A 117 18.02 23.46 -13.40
CA PRO A 117 19.24 24.24 -13.57
C PRO A 117 20.47 23.34 -13.37
N GLU A 118 21.21 23.07 -14.44
CA GLU A 118 22.43 22.27 -14.44
C GLU A 118 23.68 23.17 -14.49
N GLY A 119 24.64 22.94 -13.59
CA GLY A 119 25.99 23.50 -13.67
C GLY A 119 26.33 24.64 -12.68
N PRO A 120 27.64 24.92 -12.48
CA PRO A 120 28.12 25.97 -11.55
C PRO A 120 27.92 27.40 -12.07
N ASN A 121 27.76 27.55 -13.39
CA ASN A 121 27.43 28.78 -14.10
C ASN A 121 26.22 28.47 -14.98
N ALA A 122 25.03 28.34 -14.39
CA ALA A 122 23.80 28.14 -15.15
C ALA A 122 23.61 29.34 -16.11
N SER A 123 24.17 29.21 -17.31
CA SER A 123 24.29 30.30 -18.29
C SER A 123 23.03 30.43 -19.14
N THR A 124 22.07 29.51 -18.97
CA THR A 124 20.67 29.82 -19.23
C THR A 124 20.13 30.47 -17.96
N PRO A 125 19.81 31.77 -17.98
CA PRO A 125 19.08 32.40 -16.88
C PRO A 125 17.68 31.79 -16.87
N ILE A 126 17.54 30.63 -16.23
CA ILE A 126 16.24 30.18 -15.80
C ILE A 126 15.87 31.16 -14.71
N THR A 127 15.03 32.14 -15.06
CA THR A 127 14.43 33.05 -14.09
C THR A 127 13.48 32.21 -13.27
N VAL A 128 13.99 31.73 -12.14
CA VAL A 128 13.21 30.98 -11.16
C VAL A 128 12.47 32.01 -10.32
N ASP A 129 11.14 32.08 -10.49
CA ASP A 129 10.29 32.99 -9.72
C ASP A 129 10.03 32.40 -8.33
N CYS A 130 10.99 32.61 -7.42
CA CYS A 130 10.87 32.19 -6.03
C CYS A 130 10.22 33.29 -5.19
N PRO A 131 9.21 32.96 -4.36
CA PRO A 131 8.41 33.97 -3.67
C PRO A 131 9.14 34.74 -2.55
N HIS A 132 10.37 34.34 -2.15
CA HIS A 132 11.12 34.95 -1.03
C HIS A 132 12.38 35.71 -1.47
N GLY A 133 12.35 36.22 -2.70
CA GLY A 133 13.36 37.10 -3.25
C GLY A 133 14.23 36.42 -4.29
N ASP A 134 14.91 37.26 -5.09
CA ASP A 134 15.77 36.88 -6.21
C ASP A 134 17.09 36.25 -5.72
N LYS A 135 17.00 35.19 -4.91
CA LYS A 135 18.17 34.39 -4.55
C LYS A 135 18.61 33.65 -5.80
N ALA A 136 19.92 33.64 -6.04
CA ALA A 136 20.48 32.99 -7.21
C ALA A 136 20.11 31.50 -7.22
N PRO A 137 19.63 30.96 -8.36
CA PRO A 137 19.32 29.54 -8.47
C PRO A 137 20.58 28.70 -8.21
N TYR A 138 20.41 27.58 -7.53
CA TYR A 138 21.50 26.65 -7.23
C TYR A 138 21.55 25.50 -8.23
N ALA A 139 22.74 24.89 -8.38
CA ALA A 139 22.95 23.76 -9.27
C ALA A 139 22.20 22.52 -8.77
N THR A 140 21.38 21.93 -9.64
CA THR A 140 20.60 20.74 -9.35
C THR A 140 21.01 19.54 -10.19
N THR A 141 20.64 18.36 -9.72
CA THR A 141 20.69 17.10 -10.45
C THR A 141 19.28 16.54 -10.56
N LYS A 142 18.96 15.95 -11.72
CA LYS A 142 17.70 15.26 -11.94
C LYS A 142 17.65 13.97 -11.12
N VAL A 143 16.57 13.78 -10.36
CA VAL A 143 16.28 12.56 -9.61
C VAL A 143 14.90 12.04 -10.00
N ALA A 144 14.80 10.73 -10.23
CA ALA A 144 13.59 10.04 -10.66
C ALA A 144 12.89 10.66 -11.90
N GLN A 145 13.62 11.39 -12.76
CA GLN A 145 13.13 12.10 -13.95
C GLN A 145 12.15 13.27 -13.70
N TRP A 146 11.69 13.51 -12.46
CA TRP A 146 10.67 14.54 -12.17
C TRP A 146 11.09 15.53 -11.07
N TYR A 147 12.25 15.35 -10.44
CA TYR A 147 12.70 16.20 -9.33
C TYR A 147 14.07 16.81 -9.62
N CYS A 148 14.22 18.09 -9.27
CA CYS A 148 15.50 18.80 -9.31
C CYS A 148 16.05 18.92 -7.88
N LEU A 149 16.96 18.03 -7.49
CA LEU A 149 17.57 18.06 -6.16
C LEU A 149 18.93 18.75 -6.17
N PRO A 150 19.38 19.34 -5.06
CA PRO A 150 20.72 19.92 -4.95
C PRO A 150 21.80 18.90 -5.36
N ALA A 151 22.83 19.36 -6.05
CA ALA A 151 23.95 18.48 -6.42
C ALA A 151 24.72 18.02 -5.17
N LYS A 152 24.80 16.69 -4.95
CA LYS A 152 25.49 16.06 -3.79
C LYS A 152 26.92 16.54 -3.57
N SER A 153 27.62 16.93 -4.63
CA SER A 153 29.02 17.37 -4.56
C SER A 153 29.21 18.69 -3.82
N LYS A 154 28.17 19.53 -3.71
CA LYS A 154 28.24 20.84 -3.06
C LYS A 154 27.36 20.95 -1.82
N PHE A 155 26.20 20.29 -1.82
CA PHE A 155 25.19 20.41 -0.76
C PHE A 155 24.82 19.04 -0.20
N SER A 156 25.79 18.31 0.34
CA SER A 156 25.54 16.97 0.87
C SER A 156 24.50 16.98 1.99
N GLN A 157 24.49 17.99 2.86
CA GLN A 157 23.52 18.09 3.96
C GLN A 157 22.10 18.40 3.47
N ALA A 158 21.93 19.42 2.61
CA ALA A 158 20.62 19.74 2.03
C ALA A 158 20.08 18.58 1.18
N THR A 159 20.96 17.90 0.44
CA THR A 159 20.57 16.71 -0.31
C THR A 159 20.20 15.58 0.64
N VAL A 160 20.82 15.42 1.80
CA VAL A 160 20.44 14.37 2.77
C VAL A 160 19.13 14.71 3.47
N GLN A 161 18.84 15.98 3.76
CA GLN A 161 17.54 16.38 4.31
C GLN A 161 16.42 16.08 3.30
N LEU A 162 16.51 16.63 2.08
CA LEU A 162 15.52 16.37 1.03
C LEU A 162 15.51 14.90 0.56
N ALA A 163 16.67 14.26 0.44
CA ALA A 163 16.71 12.85 0.07
C ALA A 163 16.20 11.98 1.21
N SER A 164 16.36 12.33 2.48
CA SER A 164 15.72 11.56 3.55
C SER A 164 14.20 11.60 3.39
N GLU A 165 13.63 12.73 2.93
CA GLU A 165 12.20 12.87 2.59
C GLU A 165 11.80 12.21 1.26
N ILE A 166 12.73 11.92 0.35
CA ILE A 166 12.44 11.34 -0.99
C ILE A 166 12.81 9.85 -1.08
N ASP A 167 13.88 9.41 -0.44
CA ASP A 167 14.21 7.99 -0.16
C ASP A 167 13.13 7.36 0.76
N THR A 168 12.31 8.24 1.35
CA THR A 168 10.95 7.97 1.79
C THR A 168 10.03 7.46 0.66
N TRP A 169 10.47 7.12 -0.54
CA TRP A 169 9.67 6.28 -1.45
C TRP A 169 9.50 4.87 -0.88
N SER A 170 10.59 4.27 -0.38
CA SER A 170 10.54 3.02 0.38
C SER A 170 9.82 3.22 1.72
N THR A 171 10.05 4.37 2.32
CA THR A 171 9.32 4.85 3.50
C THR A 171 7.94 5.43 3.18
N SER A 172 7.46 5.44 1.93
CA SER A 172 6.11 5.88 1.49
C SER A 172 5.23 4.68 1.26
N LEU A 173 5.85 3.55 0.93
CA LEU A 173 5.29 2.25 1.20
C LEU A 173 5.12 2.04 2.71
N SER A 174 6.12 2.41 3.53
CA SER A 174 5.97 2.37 4.99
C SER A 174 5.17 3.54 5.59
N ASN A 175 5.10 4.71 4.96
CA ASN A 175 4.20 5.81 5.35
C ASN A 175 2.78 5.58 4.82
N GLY A 176 2.61 4.77 3.77
CA GLY A 176 1.34 4.14 3.43
C GLY A 176 0.92 3.17 4.54
N MET A 177 1.87 2.43 5.13
CA MET A 177 1.65 1.66 6.37
C MET A 177 1.47 2.55 7.61
N LEU A 178 2.05 3.76 7.70
CA LEU A 178 1.70 4.74 8.75
C LEU A 178 0.38 5.45 8.44
N GLY A 179 -0.03 5.52 7.18
CA GLY A 179 -1.36 5.87 6.71
C GLY A 179 -2.38 4.85 7.19
N VAL A 180 -2.01 3.57 7.29
CA VAL A 180 -2.79 2.53 8.00
C VAL A 180 -2.87 2.86 9.50
N SER A 181 -1.81 3.37 10.12
CA SER A 181 -1.83 3.81 11.52
C SER A 181 -2.74 5.03 11.75
N LYS A 182 -2.75 6.01 10.83
CA LYS A 182 -3.67 7.16 10.86
C LYS A 182 -5.11 6.77 10.48
N SER A 183 -5.25 5.71 9.67
CA SER A 183 -6.53 5.08 9.29
C SER A 183 -6.95 3.96 10.25
N TRP A 184 -6.34 3.89 11.44
CA TRP A 184 -6.77 3.05 12.56
C TRP A 184 -8.31 3.04 12.76
N PRO A 185 -9.04 4.17 12.74
CA PRO A 185 -10.49 4.12 12.94
C PRO A 185 -11.21 3.36 11.82
N ILE A 186 -10.72 3.41 10.58
CA ILE A 186 -11.27 2.64 9.46
C ILE A 186 -10.98 1.14 9.64
N MET A 187 -9.76 0.77 10.05
CA MET A 187 -9.39 -0.61 10.36
C MET A 187 -10.21 -1.18 11.52
N LEU A 188 -10.49 -0.37 12.54
CA LEU A 188 -11.32 -0.79 13.67
C LEU A 188 -12.78 -0.94 13.26
N MET A 189 -13.29 -0.03 12.41
CA MET A 189 -14.63 -0.14 11.84
C MET A 189 -14.81 -1.41 11.00
N THR A 190 -13.83 -1.80 10.18
CA THR A 190 -13.94 -3.03 9.39
C THR A 190 -13.97 -4.28 10.27
N VAL A 191 -13.17 -4.34 11.34
CA VAL A 191 -13.21 -5.44 12.32
C VAL A 191 -14.56 -5.50 13.03
N VAL A 192 -15.09 -4.36 13.49
CA VAL A 192 -16.41 -4.31 14.15
C VAL A 192 -17.51 -4.77 13.20
N VAL A 193 -17.50 -4.29 11.96
CA VAL A 193 -18.46 -4.71 10.93
C VAL A 193 -18.35 -6.21 10.66
N ALA A 194 -17.13 -6.76 10.58
CA ALA A 194 -16.93 -8.20 10.39
C ALA A 194 -17.49 -9.03 11.56
N VAL A 195 -17.29 -8.58 12.81
CA VAL A 195 -17.84 -9.25 14.00
C VAL A 195 -19.37 -9.18 14.01
N ILE A 196 -19.96 -8.01 13.72
CA ILE A 196 -21.41 -7.86 13.64
C ILE A 196 -21.99 -8.79 12.57
N LEU A 197 -21.40 -8.81 11.36
CA LEU A 197 -21.82 -9.70 10.29
C LEU A 197 -21.70 -11.18 10.68
N GLY A 198 -20.63 -11.57 11.39
CA GLY A 198 -20.47 -12.92 11.93
C GLY A 198 -21.54 -13.29 12.96
N TYR A 199 -21.90 -12.38 13.87
CA TYR A 199 -22.97 -12.61 14.85
C TYR A 199 -24.34 -12.69 14.18
N VAL A 200 -24.64 -11.81 13.23
CA VAL A 200 -25.86 -11.86 12.44
C VAL A 200 -25.96 -13.22 11.73
N TYR A 201 -24.87 -13.69 11.13
CA TYR A 201 -24.80 -15.02 10.52
C TYR A 201 -25.12 -16.15 11.52
N LEU A 202 -24.51 -16.17 12.71
CA LEU A 202 -24.79 -17.18 13.74
C LEU A 202 -26.23 -17.10 14.27
N CYS A 203 -26.79 -15.90 14.43
CA CYS A 203 -28.17 -15.71 14.85
C CYS A 203 -29.15 -16.25 13.80
N LEU A 204 -28.88 -16.02 12.52
CA LEU A 204 -29.68 -16.57 11.42
C LEU A 204 -29.61 -18.09 11.41
N LEU A 205 -28.42 -18.68 11.56
CA LEU A 205 -28.28 -20.14 11.70
C LEU A 205 -29.10 -20.68 12.86
N ARG A 206 -29.07 -20.00 14.02
CA ARG A 206 -29.84 -20.42 15.20
C ARG A 206 -31.36 -20.28 15.00
N ALA A 207 -31.81 -19.23 14.33
CA ALA A 207 -33.22 -19.03 14.04
C ALA A 207 -33.76 -20.10 13.08
N ILE A 208 -32.99 -20.41 12.04
CA ILE A 208 -33.33 -21.46 11.07
C ILE A 208 -33.34 -22.83 11.76
N ALA A 209 -32.34 -23.14 12.59
CA ALA A 209 -32.30 -24.40 13.34
C ALA A 209 -33.51 -24.58 14.27
N LYS A 210 -34.01 -23.50 14.91
CA LYS A 210 -35.21 -23.55 15.73
C LYS A 210 -36.50 -23.69 14.93
N GLY A 211 -36.55 -23.14 13.72
CA GLY A 211 -37.73 -23.25 12.84
C GLY A 211 -37.89 -24.62 12.19
N LEU A 212 -36.86 -25.46 12.27
CA LEU A 212 -36.85 -26.82 11.69
C LEU A 212 -37.29 -27.90 12.70
N ILE A 213 -37.41 -27.55 13.99
CA ILE A 213 -37.91 -28.43 15.07
C ILE A 213 -39.39 -28.13 15.30
#